data_AF-A0A959JMM5-F1
#
_entry.id   AF-A0A959JMM5-F1
#
_cell.length_a   1.000
_cell.length_b   1.000
_cell.length_c   1.000
_cell.angle_alpha   90.00
_cell.angle_beta   90.00
_cell.angle_gamma   90.00
#
_symmetry.space_group_name_H-M   'P 1'
#
loop_
_entity.id
_entity.type
_entity.pdbx_description
1 polymer ?
#
loop_
_entity_poly.entity_id
_entity_poly.type
_entity_poly.pdbx_seq_one_letter_code
_entity_poly.pdbx_strand_id
1 'polypeptide(L)'
;EKIALFVQHVLENEPQKAKEVFNSIKVNYPIFLTRNLTAAKNWLRQQAKGTERIGVVASSGGRRLRADGIDVKNEIEPANWFLNGKDDVRSSFYLEEIATEFDIQGLEIDFTCVAWDVNLYHDNNKWNFQNFKGSKWQNINQDSVKKYLLNSYRVLLTRARQGMIIYIPNVDDADATRPKEFYDKTFEYFIQCGLTTK
;
A
#
# COMPACT_ATOMS: atom_id res chain seq x y z
N GLU A 1 -6.14 -15.02 10.05
CA GLU A 1 -7.52 -14.56 10.40
C GLU A 1 -7.56 -13.12 10.90
N LYS A 2 -6.86 -12.75 11.99
CA LYS A 2 -6.92 -11.38 12.56
C LYS A 2 -6.42 -10.24 11.65
N ILE A 3 -5.49 -10.51 10.72
CA ILE A 3 -5.06 -9.52 9.72
C ILE A 3 -6.22 -9.13 8.79
N ALA A 4 -6.95 -10.13 8.28
CA ALA A 4 -8.09 -9.88 7.41
C ALA A 4 -9.16 -9.04 8.12
N LEU A 5 -9.35 -9.27 9.42
CA LEU A 5 -10.26 -8.48 10.25
C LEU A 5 -9.78 -7.03 10.47
N PHE A 6 -8.48 -6.82 10.72
CA PHE A 6 -7.90 -5.47 10.76
C PHE A 6 -8.15 -4.72 9.45
N VAL A 7 -7.82 -5.37 8.33
CA VAL A 7 -8.00 -4.80 6.98
C VAL A 7 -9.47 -4.52 6.70
N GLN A 8 -10.38 -5.39 7.14
CA GLN A 8 -11.81 -5.17 7.00
C GLN A 8 -12.22 -3.87 7.71
N HIS A 9 -11.88 -3.69 8.99
CA HIS A 9 -12.25 -2.48 9.74
C HIS A 9 -11.61 -1.21 9.16
N VAL A 10 -10.38 -1.27 8.65
CA VAL A 10 -9.75 -0.15 7.92
C VAL A 10 -10.56 0.24 6.68
N LEU A 11 -10.93 -0.75 5.85
CA LEU A 11 -11.64 -0.48 4.59
C LEU A 11 -13.14 -0.16 4.79
N GLU A 12 -13.73 -0.60 5.91
CA GLU A 12 -15.09 -0.25 6.33
C GLU A 12 -15.16 1.06 7.11
N ASN A 13 -14.03 1.77 7.26
CA ASN A 13 -13.94 3.08 7.92
C ASN A 13 -14.30 3.03 9.42
N GLU A 14 -13.81 2.00 10.11
CA GLU A 14 -14.04 1.75 11.55
C GLU A 14 -12.72 1.82 12.35
N PRO A 15 -12.11 3.01 12.52
CA PRO A 15 -10.74 3.13 13.01
C PRO A 15 -10.55 2.61 14.44
N GLN A 16 -11.55 2.76 15.32
CA GLN A 16 -11.47 2.26 16.70
C GLN A 16 -11.42 0.73 16.74
N LYS A 17 -12.27 0.05 15.96
CA LYS A 17 -12.25 -1.42 15.84
C LYS A 17 -10.95 -1.91 15.20
N ALA A 18 -10.47 -1.22 14.16
CA ALA A 18 -9.17 -1.52 13.55
C ALA A 18 -8.04 -1.44 14.59
N LYS A 19 -8.03 -0.39 15.41
CA LYS A 19 -7.05 -0.19 16.49
C LYS A 19 -7.08 -1.29 17.54
N GLU A 20 -8.28 -1.72 17.96
CA GLU A 20 -8.44 -2.83 18.90
C GLU A 20 -7.85 -4.13 18.34
N VAL A 21 -8.18 -4.46 17.10
CA VAL A 21 -7.63 -5.66 16.44
C VAL A 21 -6.12 -5.54 16.29
N PHE A 22 -5.61 -4.39 15.84
CA PHE A 22 -4.17 -4.16 15.67
C PHE A 22 -3.40 -4.35 16.98
N ASN A 23 -3.92 -3.82 18.09
CA ASN A 23 -3.32 -4.00 19.41
C ASN A 23 -3.16 -5.47 19.81
N SER A 24 -4.04 -6.35 19.32
CA SER A 24 -3.98 -7.80 19.59
C SER A 24 -2.98 -8.56 18.71
N ILE A 25 -2.48 -7.97 17.63
CA ILE A 25 -1.60 -8.64 16.65
C ILE A 25 -0.22 -8.01 16.49
N LYS A 26 -0.05 -6.73 16.84
CA LYS A 26 1.14 -5.92 16.54
C LYS A 26 2.48 -6.51 17.03
N VAL A 27 2.44 -7.39 18.03
CA VAL A 27 3.64 -8.09 18.54
C VAL A 27 4.15 -9.13 17.54
N ASN A 28 3.25 -9.85 16.88
CA ASN A 28 3.60 -10.96 15.98
C ASN A 28 3.53 -10.57 14.50
N TYR A 29 2.80 -9.49 14.19
CA TYR A 29 2.67 -8.98 12.84
C TYR A 29 2.82 -7.45 12.87
N PRO A 30 4.04 -6.92 12.67
CA PRO A 30 4.25 -5.48 12.64
C PRO A 30 3.59 -4.84 11.42
N ILE A 31 2.84 -3.76 11.67
CA ILE A 31 2.32 -2.86 10.64
C ILE A 31 2.80 -1.46 10.99
N PHE A 32 3.64 -0.89 10.13
CA PHE A 32 4.17 0.46 10.29
C PHE A 32 3.60 1.41 9.25
N LEU A 33 3.68 2.71 9.54
CA LEU A 33 3.31 3.79 8.64
C LEU A 33 4.52 4.69 8.43
N THR A 34 4.77 5.14 7.20
CA THR A 34 5.86 6.08 6.93
C THR A 34 5.56 7.01 5.78
N ARG A 35 6.21 8.18 5.80
CA ARG A 35 6.24 9.17 4.73
C ARG A 35 7.54 9.11 3.90
N ASN A 36 8.47 8.21 4.24
CA ASN A 36 9.78 8.12 3.62
C ASN A 36 9.93 6.76 2.90
N LEU A 37 9.92 6.79 1.57
CA LEU A 37 10.03 5.57 0.76
C LEU A 37 11.36 4.84 1.00
N THR A 38 12.46 5.57 1.17
CA THR A 38 13.77 5.00 1.49
C THR A 38 13.73 4.28 2.85
N ALA A 39 13.06 4.86 3.85
CA ALA A 39 12.88 4.22 5.15
C ALA A 39 12.04 2.94 5.03
N ALA A 40 10.98 2.94 4.22
CA ALA A 40 10.18 1.75 3.94
C ALA A 40 11.02 0.63 3.30
N LYS A 41 11.79 0.95 2.25
CA LYS A 41 12.67 0.00 1.58
C LYS A 41 13.76 -0.55 2.51
N ASN A 42 14.34 0.30 3.35
CA ASN A 42 15.33 -0.12 4.34
C ASN A 42 14.73 -1.04 5.40
N TRP A 43 13.51 -0.74 5.86
CA TRP A 43 12.81 -1.62 6.80
C TRP A 43 12.59 -3.01 6.22
N LEU A 44 12.13 -3.12 4.96
CA LEU A 44 11.98 -4.40 4.28
C LEU A 44 13.28 -5.22 4.26
N ARG A 45 14.39 -4.59 3.85
CA ARG A 45 15.72 -5.24 3.81
C ARG A 45 16.20 -5.69 5.19
N GLN A 46 15.83 -4.96 6.26
CA GLN A 46 16.18 -5.33 7.64
C GLN A 46 15.32 -6.47 8.18
N GLN A 47 14.06 -6.60 7.75
CA GLN A 47 13.18 -7.68 8.21
C GLN A 47 13.52 -9.02 7.56
N ALA A 48 13.76 -9.03 6.25
CA ALA A 48 13.97 -10.27 5.50
C ALA A 48 15.23 -11.02 5.95
N LYS A 49 15.05 -12.29 6.31
CA LYS A 49 16.12 -13.25 6.61
C LYS A 49 16.17 -14.34 5.56
N GLY A 50 17.38 -14.74 5.15
CA GLY A 50 17.58 -15.80 4.18
C GLY A 50 16.83 -15.55 2.87
N THR A 51 15.83 -16.39 2.60
CA THR A 51 14.98 -16.41 1.40
C THR A 51 13.60 -15.77 1.60
N GLU A 52 13.32 -15.17 2.77
CA GLU A 52 12.07 -14.44 3.02
C GLU A 52 11.89 -13.32 2.00
N ARG A 53 10.73 -13.29 1.35
CA ARG A 53 10.46 -12.41 0.23
C ARG A 53 9.94 -11.05 0.66
N ILE A 54 10.57 -10.01 0.13
CA ILE A 54 10.14 -8.62 0.29
C ILE A 54 9.67 -8.06 -1.04
N GLY A 55 8.80 -7.06 -1.02
CA GLY A 55 8.40 -6.37 -2.24
C GLY A 55 7.68 -5.06 -1.98
N VAL A 56 7.68 -4.17 -2.99
CA VAL A 56 6.83 -2.99 -3.02
C VAL A 56 5.59 -3.32 -3.84
N VAL A 57 4.42 -3.04 -3.27
CA VAL A 57 3.13 -3.28 -3.91
C VAL A 57 2.30 -2.00 -3.91
N ALA A 58 1.49 -1.79 -4.94
CA ALA A 58 0.66 -0.60 -5.07
C ALA A 58 -0.59 -0.89 -5.89
N SER A 59 -1.61 -0.03 -5.77
CA SER A 59 -2.78 -0.14 -6.64
C SER A 59 -2.39 0.19 -8.09
N SER A 60 -2.88 -0.60 -9.05
CA SER A 60 -2.79 -0.32 -10.49
C SER A 60 -3.34 1.07 -10.87
N GLY A 61 -4.23 1.63 -10.04
CA GLY A 61 -4.78 2.98 -10.16
C GLY A 61 -3.95 4.09 -9.49
N GLY A 62 -2.90 3.75 -8.73
CA GLY A 62 -2.01 4.67 -8.01
C GLY A 62 -1.02 5.39 -8.92
N ARG A 63 -1.54 6.10 -9.94
CA ARG A 63 -0.76 6.68 -11.04
C ARG A 63 0.14 7.85 -10.64
N ARG A 64 -0.08 8.47 -9.48
CA ARG A 64 0.69 9.64 -9.03
C ARG A 64 1.81 9.29 -8.07
N LEU A 65 1.91 8.03 -7.65
CA LEU A 65 3.13 7.47 -7.03
C LEU A 65 4.34 7.51 -7.98
N ARG A 66 4.11 7.67 -9.29
CA ARG A 66 5.18 7.79 -10.30
C ARG A 66 6.15 8.92 -10.02
N ALA A 67 5.68 10.01 -9.40
CA ALA A 67 6.53 11.13 -9.01
C ALA A 67 7.58 10.75 -7.94
N ASP A 68 7.36 9.66 -7.21
CA ASP A 68 8.30 9.10 -6.23
C ASP A 68 9.06 7.88 -6.79
N GLY A 69 9.00 7.66 -8.11
CA GLY A 69 9.67 6.54 -8.80
C GLY A 69 8.93 5.20 -8.71
N ILE A 70 7.66 5.19 -8.28
CA ILE A 70 6.83 3.98 -8.22
C ILE A 70 5.90 3.97 -9.45
N ASP A 71 6.29 3.21 -10.47
CA ASP A 71 5.53 3.14 -11.73
C ASP A 71 4.67 1.88 -11.83
N VAL A 72 3.38 2.02 -11.51
CA VAL A 72 2.38 0.95 -11.59
C VAL A 72 1.88 0.66 -13.02
N LYS A 73 2.43 1.31 -14.05
CA LYS A 73 2.19 0.93 -15.47
C LYS A 73 3.24 -0.01 -16.01
N ASN A 74 4.39 -0.13 -15.33
CA ASN A 74 5.42 -1.03 -15.79
C ASN A 74 4.95 -2.46 -15.52
N GLU A 75 4.63 -3.21 -16.57
CA GLU A 75 4.29 -4.63 -16.45
C GLU A 75 5.52 -5.38 -15.98
N ILE A 76 5.35 -6.19 -14.95
CA ILE A 76 6.40 -7.06 -14.43
C ILE A 76 6.20 -8.46 -15.00
N GLU A 77 7.29 -9.22 -15.13
CA GLU A 77 7.19 -10.66 -15.39
C GLU A 77 7.14 -11.39 -14.04
N PRO A 78 6.00 -12.00 -13.64
CA PRO A 78 5.85 -12.54 -12.28
C PRO A 78 6.91 -13.59 -11.93
N ALA A 79 7.34 -14.39 -12.91
CA ALA A 79 8.42 -15.35 -12.69
C ALA A 79 9.72 -14.67 -12.25
N ASN A 80 10.13 -13.59 -12.91
CA ASN A 80 11.33 -12.85 -12.51
C ASN A 80 11.16 -12.23 -11.12
N TRP A 81 10.02 -11.58 -10.89
CA TRP A 81 9.76 -10.86 -9.65
C TRP A 81 9.73 -11.79 -8.42
N PHE A 82 9.08 -12.96 -8.54
CA PHE A 82 8.91 -13.90 -7.44
C PHE A 82 10.02 -14.94 -7.28
N LEU A 83 10.76 -15.27 -8.34
CA LEU A 83 11.73 -16.39 -8.31
C LEU A 83 13.19 -15.92 -8.30
N ASN A 84 13.51 -14.77 -8.92
CA ASN A 84 14.92 -14.37 -9.08
C ASN A 84 15.56 -13.98 -7.74
N GLY A 85 16.88 -14.11 -7.68
CA GLY A 85 17.70 -13.82 -6.49
C GLY A 85 17.91 -12.33 -6.22
N LYS A 86 18.72 -12.00 -5.21
CA LYS A 86 18.98 -10.62 -4.75
C LYS A 86 19.82 -9.78 -5.73
N ASP A 87 20.53 -10.45 -6.64
CA ASP A 87 21.41 -9.81 -7.62
C ASP A 87 20.69 -9.47 -8.94
N ASP A 88 19.39 -9.77 -9.06
CA ASP A 88 18.57 -9.42 -10.22
C ASP A 88 17.69 -8.21 -9.90
N VAL A 89 17.84 -7.14 -10.69
CA VAL A 89 17.09 -5.87 -10.54
C VAL A 89 15.58 -6.03 -10.73
N ARG A 90 15.16 -7.06 -11.47
CA ARG A 90 13.74 -7.40 -11.69
C ARG A 90 13.15 -8.17 -10.53
N SER A 91 14.00 -8.68 -9.63
CA SER A 91 13.54 -9.38 -8.44
C SER A 91 12.85 -8.42 -7.48
N SER A 92 11.80 -8.91 -6.84
CA SER A 92 11.16 -8.26 -5.69
C SER A 92 12.14 -7.86 -4.58
N PHE A 93 13.27 -8.57 -4.43
CA PHE A 93 14.34 -8.20 -3.49
C PHE A 93 14.96 -6.82 -3.75
N TYR A 94 14.96 -6.38 -5.01
CA TYR A 94 15.61 -5.12 -5.40
C TYR A 94 14.76 -3.90 -5.07
N LEU A 95 13.42 -4.09 -4.96
CA LEU A 95 12.43 -3.06 -4.60
C LEU A 95 12.29 -1.94 -5.66
N GLU A 96 12.50 -2.26 -6.93
CA GLU A 96 12.34 -1.35 -8.08
C GLU A 96 11.09 -1.65 -8.89
N GLU A 97 10.90 -2.92 -9.26
CA GLU A 97 9.65 -3.37 -9.90
C GLU A 97 8.51 -3.45 -8.89
N ILE A 98 7.36 -2.89 -9.28
CA ILE A 98 6.19 -2.72 -8.41
C ILE A 98 5.13 -3.73 -8.82
N ALA A 99 4.76 -4.63 -7.90
CA ALA A 99 3.69 -5.57 -8.14
C ALA A 99 2.33 -4.93 -7.80
N THR A 100 1.38 -5.05 -8.71
CA THR A 100 0.00 -4.57 -8.51
C THR A 100 -0.86 -5.63 -7.83
N GLU A 101 -2.10 -5.28 -7.51
CA GLU A 101 -3.09 -6.23 -7.01
C GLU A 101 -3.31 -7.45 -7.93
N PHE A 102 -3.03 -7.31 -9.23
CA PHE A 102 -3.16 -8.39 -10.21
C PHE A 102 -2.00 -9.38 -10.11
N ASP A 103 -0.78 -8.88 -9.96
CA ASP A 103 0.44 -9.68 -9.99
C ASP A 103 0.60 -10.55 -8.75
N ILE A 104 0.11 -10.06 -7.61
CA ILE A 104 0.23 -10.73 -6.32
C ILE A 104 -1.02 -11.55 -5.98
N GLN A 105 -2.03 -11.60 -6.84
CA GLN A 105 -3.25 -12.34 -6.54
C GLN A 105 -2.95 -13.85 -6.45
N GLY A 106 -3.12 -14.42 -5.24
CA GLY A 106 -2.84 -15.84 -4.99
C GLY A 106 -1.36 -16.16 -4.74
N LEU A 107 -0.50 -15.14 -4.66
CA LEU A 107 0.91 -15.28 -4.30
C LEU A 107 1.20 -14.55 -2.99
N GLU A 108 1.97 -15.18 -2.12
CA GLU A 108 2.28 -14.65 -0.80
C GLU A 108 3.71 -14.10 -0.75
N ILE A 109 3.85 -12.95 -0.09
CA ILE A 109 5.14 -12.28 0.14
C ILE A 109 5.36 -12.26 1.66
N ASP A 110 6.58 -12.34 2.15
CA ASP A 110 6.84 -12.33 3.59
C ASP A 110 6.59 -10.95 4.19
N PHE A 111 7.22 -9.92 3.61
CA PHE A 111 7.03 -8.52 4.01
C PHE A 111 6.76 -7.60 2.83
N THR A 112 5.83 -6.66 2.98
CA THR A 112 5.50 -5.73 1.89
C THR A 112 5.63 -4.26 2.30
N CYS A 113 6.03 -3.43 1.35
CA CYS A 113 5.74 -2.00 1.39
C CYS A 113 4.48 -1.77 0.55
N VAL A 114 3.37 -1.39 1.19
CA VAL A 114 2.16 -0.99 0.49
C VAL A 114 2.25 0.51 0.21
N ALA A 115 2.56 0.87 -1.04
CA ALA A 115 2.56 2.26 -1.47
C ALA A 115 1.13 2.71 -1.79
N TRP A 116 0.67 3.72 -1.06
CA TRP A 116 -0.72 4.17 -1.07
C TRP A 116 -0.84 5.51 -1.79
N ASP A 117 -1.61 5.53 -2.87
CA ASP A 117 -1.93 6.76 -3.60
C ASP A 117 -3.33 7.28 -3.29
N VAL A 118 -3.62 8.49 -3.73
CA VAL A 118 -4.91 9.15 -3.53
C VAL A 118 -6.01 8.66 -4.47
N ASN A 119 -5.81 7.61 -5.27
CA ASN A 119 -6.94 6.98 -5.98
C ASN A 119 -7.99 6.42 -4.99
N LEU A 120 -7.56 6.05 -3.79
CA LEU A 120 -8.41 5.85 -2.61
C LEU A 120 -7.87 6.71 -1.47
N TYR A 121 -8.61 7.72 -1.04
CA TYR A 121 -8.15 8.64 0.02
C TYR A 121 -9.20 8.86 1.08
N HIS A 122 -8.75 9.15 2.29
CA HIS A 122 -9.64 9.49 3.39
C HIS A 122 -9.87 11.00 3.44
N ASP A 123 -11.13 11.40 3.46
CA ASP A 123 -11.53 12.79 3.66
C ASP A 123 -12.98 12.83 4.16
N ASN A 124 -13.31 13.82 4.99
CA ASN A 124 -14.65 13.99 5.56
C ASN A 124 -15.19 12.72 6.24
N ASN A 125 -14.34 12.03 7.02
CA ASN A 125 -14.65 10.80 7.73
C ASN A 125 -15.17 9.67 6.83
N LYS A 126 -14.71 9.57 5.58
CA LYS A 126 -15.06 8.49 4.66
C LYS A 126 -13.94 8.22 3.65
N TRP A 127 -14.01 7.04 3.03
CA TRP A 127 -13.24 6.73 1.83
C TRP A 127 -13.83 7.43 0.61
N ASN A 128 -12.97 8.12 -0.15
CA ASN A 128 -13.28 8.76 -1.42
C ASN A 128 -12.50 8.06 -2.54
N PHE A 129 -13.14 7.99 -3.72
CA PHE A 129 -12.74 7.11 -4.81
C PHE A 129 -12.52 7.94 -6.07
N GLN A 130 -11.34 7.84 -6.67
CA GLN A 130 -11.02 8.56 -7.89
C GLN A 130 -10.10 7.75 -8.82
N ASN A 131 -10.22 8.00 -10.11
CA ASN A 131 -9.35 7.44 -11.13
C ASN A 131 -8.58 8.55 -11.83
N PHE A 132 -7.30 8.33 -12.05
CA PHE A 132 -6.47 9.26 -12.82
C PHE A 132 -6.63 8.99 -14.33
N LYS A 133 -7.17 9.96 -15.08
CA LYS A 133 -7.36 9.86 -16.53
C LYS A 133 -6.80 11.10 -17.22
N GLY A 134 -5.94 10.88 -18.22
CA GLY A 134 -5.20 11.97 -18.86
C GLY A 134 -4.31 12.66 -17.84
N SER A 135 -4.63 13.90 -17.50
CA SER A 135 -3.89 14.75 -16.57
C SER A 135 -4.63 15.08 -15.26
N LYS A 136 -5.78 14.46 -14.99
CA LYS A 136 -6.62 14.82 -13.84
C LYS A 136 -7.29 13.62 -13.16
N TRP A 137 -7.63 13.84 -11.90
CA TRP A 137 -8.50 12.94 -11.14
C TRP A 137 -9.96 13.08 -11.56
N GLN A 138 -10.67 11.95 -11.58
CA GLN A 138 -12.10 11.88 -11.83
C GLN A 138 -12.76 10.99 -10.77
N ASN A 139 -13.78 11.52 -10.09
CA ASN A 139 -14.51 10.77 -9.08
C ASN A 139 -15.15 9.51 -9.64
N ILE A 140 -15.07 8.41 -8.88
CA ILE A 140 -15.73 7.15 -9.20
C ILE A 140 -17.09 7.14 -8.52
N ASN A 141 -18.15 7.30 -9.31
CA ASN A 141 -19.52 7.27 -8.79
C ASN A 141 -20.16 5.88 -8.84
N GLN A 142 -19.73 5.03 -9.77
CA GLN A 142 -20.28 3.69 -9.96
C GLN A 142 -19.84 2.75 -8.82
N ASP A 143 -20.80 2.20 -8.07
CA ASP A 143 -20.52 1.42 -6.87
C ASP A 143 -19.77 0.11 -7.14
N SER A 144 -19.97 -0.53 -8.30
CA SER A 144 -19.18 -1.71 -8.67
C SER A 144 -17.70 -1.37 -8.81
N VAL A 145 -17.37 -0.19 -9.34
CA VAL A 145 -15.98 0.27 -9.50
C VAL A 145 -15.38 0.68 -8.15
N LYS A 146 -16.16 1.31 -7.26
CA LYS A 146 -15.72 1.59 -5.88
C LYS A 146 -15.41 0.30 -5.12
N LYS A 147 -16.31 -0.69 -5.19
CA LYS A 147 -16.13 -2.02 -4.58
C LYS A 147 -14.89 -2.71 -5.13
N TYR A 148 -14.69 -2.65 -6.44
CA TYR A 148 -13.50 -3.16 -7.08
C TYR A 148 -12.23 -2.49 -6.52
N LEU A 149 -12.20 -1.15 -6.41
CA LEU A 149 -11.05 -0.44 -5.85
C LEU A 149 -10.78 -0.82 -4.38
N LEU A 150 -11.81 -0.90 -3.54
CA LEU A 150 -11.64 -1.41 -2.17
C LEU A 150 -11.07 -2.82 -2.15
N ASN A 151 -11.50 -3.69 -3.06
CA ASN A 151 -10.98 -5.04 -3.18
C ASN A 151 -9.51 -5.05 -3.60
N SER A 152 -9.06 -4.17 -4.50
CA SER A 152 -7.64 -4.02 -4.83
C SER A 152 -6.82 -3.73 -3.57
N TYR A 153 -7.23 -2.75 -2.75
CA TYR A 153 -6.52 -2.45 -1.50
C TYR A 153 -6.62 -3.57 -0.46
N ARG A 154 -7.75 -4.30 -0.39
CA ARG A 154 -7.86 -5.50 0.45
C ARG A 154 -6.83 -6.55 0.04
N VAL A 155 -6.63 -6.78 -1.26
CA VAL A 155 -5.59 -7.67 -1.77
C VAL A 155 -4.23 -7.17 -1.31
N LEU A 156 -3.85 -5.91 -1.59
CA LEU A 156 -2.54 -5.37 -1.22
C LEU A 156 -2.24 -5.49 0.28
N LEU A 157 -3.22 -5.21 1.14
CA LEU A 157 -3.09 -5.23 2.60
C LEU A 157 -3.12 -6.65 3.22
N THR A 158 -3.43 -7.70 2.46
CA THR A 158 -3.54 -9.07 3.00
C THR A 158 -2.48 -10.04 2.46
N ARG A 159 -1.53 -9.54 1.66
CA ARG A 159 -0.55 -10.41 0.95
C ARG A 159 0.74 -10.65 1.69
N ALA A 160 1.10 -9.78 2.63
CA ALA A 160 2.24 -10.01 3.50
C ALA A 160 1.91 -11.09 4.55
N ARG A 161 2.81 -12.07 4.71
CA ARG A 161 2.66 -13.15 5.69
C ARG A 161 3.13 -12.76 7.09
N GLN A 162 4.14 -11.91 7.17
CA GLN A 162 4.84 -11.62 8.43
C GLN A 162 4.70 -10.16 8.88
N GLY A 163 4.59 -9.20 7.96
CA GLY A 163 4.43 -7.80 8.33
C GLY A 163 4.40 -6.86 7.13
N MET A 164 3.98 -5.62 7.33
CA MET A 164 4.04 -4.62 6.26
C MET A 164 4.38 -3.22 6.76
N ILE A 165 4.80 -2.38 5.84
CA ILE A 165 4.92 -0.93 6.03
C ILE A 165 4.06 -0.23 4.98
N ILE A 166 3.20 0.68 5.43
CA ILE A 166 2.38 1.50 4.55
C ILE A 166 3.14 2.78 4.28
N TYR A 167 3.45 3.02 3.02
CA TYR A 167 4.05 4.27 2.55
C TYR A 167 2.96 5.17 1.98
N ILE A 168 2.84 6.38 2.54
CA ILE A 168 1.99 7.44 2.02
C ILE A 168 2.91 8.61 1.68
N PRO A 169 2.91 9.13 0.44
CA PRO A 169 3.76 10.24 0.09
C PRO A 169 3.63 11.46 1.03
N ASN A 170 4.75 12.10 1.35
CA ASN A 170 4.76 13.46 1.88
C ASN A 170 5.09 14.39 0.72
N VAL A 171 4.07 15.10 0.26
CA VAL A 171 4.12 15.95 -0.93
C VAL A 171 4.03 17.40 -0.51
N ASP A 172 4.55 18.27 -1.36
CA ASP A 172 4.19 19.68 -1.34
C ASP A 172 2.90 19.90 -2.16
N ASP A 173 2.32 21.09 -2.05
CA ASP A 173 1.17 21.48 -2.86
C ASP A 173 1.58 22.06 -4.24
N ALA A 174 2.79 21.73 -4.73
CA ALA A 174 3.26 22.22 -6.03
C ALA A 174 2.65 21.44 -7.21
N ASP A 175 2.29 20.17 -7.00
CA ASP A 175 1.60 19.34 -7.98
C ASP A 175 0.10 19.26 -7.66
N ALA A 176 -0.74 19.94 -8.47
CA ALA A 176 -2.19 19.94 -8.32
C ALA A 176 -2.84 18.54 -8.44
N THR A 177 -2.12 17.56 -9.01
CA THR A 177 -2.56 16.16 -9.07
C THR A 177 -2.13 15.34 -7.85
N ARG A 178 -1.37 15.93 -6.93
CA ARG A 178 -0.93 15.33 -5.66
C ARG A 178 -1.30 16.27 -4.49
N PRO A 179 -2.59 16.55 -4.26
CA PRO A 179 -3.01 17.46 -3.20
C PRO A 179 -2.53 16.95 -1.83
N LYS A 180 -1.75 17.76 -1.11
CA LYS A 180 -1.14 17.39 0.17
C LYS A 180 -2.18 16.95 1.19
N GLU A 181 -3.28 17.68 1.23
CA GLU A 181 -4.40 17.44 2.15
C GLU A 181 -4.92 15.99 2.09
N PHE A 182 -5.01 15.38 0.90
CA PHE A 182 -5.55 14.01 0.76
C PHE A 182 -4.57 12.96 1.25
N TYR A 183 -3.26 13.14 1.02
CA TYR A 183 -2.24 12.26 1.60
C TYR A 183 -2.19 12.41 3.13
N ASP A 184 -2.33 13.64 3.63
CA ASP A 184 -2.31 13.95 5.06
C ASP A 184 -3.47 13.32 5.82
N LYS A 185 -4.70 13.56 5.36
CA LYS A 185 -5.89 12.97 5.97
C LYS A 185 -5.87 11.44 5.93
N THR A 186 -5.38 10.85 4.84
CA THR A 186 -5.22 9.38 4.75
C THR A 186 -4.18 8.87 5.76
N PHE A 187 -3.05 9.58 5.93
CA PHE A 187 -2.05 9.23 6.93
C PHE A 187 -2.58 9.34 8.35
N GLU A 188 -3.28 10.43 8.67
CA GLU A 188 -3.94 10.63 9.96
C GLU A 188 -4.97 9.53 10.26
N TYR A 189 -5.73 9.11 9.26
CA TYR A 189 -6.67 8.00 9.38
C TYR A 189 -5.95 6.70 9.82
N PHE A 190 -4.82 6.36 9.20
CA PHE A 190 -4.04 5.19 9.62
C PHE A 190 -3.46 5.30 11.03
N ILE A 191 -3.10 6.50 11.49
CA ILE A 191 -2.75 6.74 12.89
C ILE A 191 -3.94 6.49 13.82
N GLN A 192 -5.16 6.90 13.43
CA GLN A 192 -6.39 6.62 14.18
C GLN A 192 -6.66 5.11 14.27
N CYS A 193 -6.33 4.34 13.22
CA CYS A 193 -6.35 2.86 13.23
C CYS A 193 -5.26 2.24 14.13
N GLY A 194 -4.43 3.04 14.80
CA GLY A 194 -3.45 2.59 15.79
C GLY A 194 -2.06 2.31 15.22
N LEU A 195 -1.82 2.58 13.94
CA LEU A 195 -0.49 2.38 13.34
C LEU A 195 0.53 3.36 13.92
N THR A 196 1.79 2.91 13.98
CA THR A 196 2.91 3.71 14.50
C THR A 196 3.86 4.09 13.37
N THR A 197 4.51 5.24 13.51
CA THR A 197 5.40 5.78 12.49
C THR A 197 6.79 5.18 12.56
N LYS A 198 7.46 5.05 11.40
CA LYS A 198 8.86 4.65 11.27
C LYS A 198 9.65 5.62 10.39
#